data_AF-A0A6N6T0T5-F1
#
_entry.id   AF-A0A6N6T0T5-F1
#
_cell.length_a   1.000
_cell.length_b   1.000
_cell.length_c   1.000
_cell.angle_alpha   90.00
_cell.angle_beta   90.00
_cell.angle_gamma   90.00
#
_symmetry.space_group_name_H-M   'P 1'
#
loop_
_entity.id
_entity.type
_entity.pdbx_description
1 polymer ?
#
loop_
_entity_poly.entity_id
_entity_poly.type
_entity_poly.pdbx_seq_one_letter_code
_entity_poly.pdbx_strand_id
1 'polypeptide(L)' 'MRNYTTTCRRCGLQLSMRTGPTGPALAYDMSEWKRRCKHLERRSPALCIAEQSSPDRSANITPKGE' A
#
# COMPACT_ATOMS: atom_id res chain seq x y z
N MET A 1 -14.82 -10.20 -11.71
CA MET A 1 -13.44 -9.69 -11.47
C MET A 1 -13.47 -8.87 -10.19
N ARG A 2 -12.74 -9.25 -9.14
CA ARG A 2 -12.73 -8.49 -7.87
C ARG A 2 -11.79 -7.30 -8.04
N ASN A 3 -12.36 -6.12 -8.25
CA ASN A 3 -11.63 -4.87 -8.14
C ASN A 3 -11.69 -4.42 -6.68
N TYR A 4 -10.54 -4.17 -6.07
CA TYR A 4 -10.47 -3.67 -4.70
C TYR A 4 -9.89 -2.26 -4.70
N THR A 5 -10.65 -1.32 -4.16
CA THR A 5 -10.21 0.06 -3.99
C THR A 5 -9.91 0.31 -2.53
N THR A 6 -8.75 0.91 -2.26
CA THR A 6 -8.29 1.26 -0.92
C THR A 6 -7.68 2.65 -0.93
N THR A 7 -7.75 3.33 0.21
CA THR A 7 -7.19 4.67 0.37
C THR A 7 -5.94 4.57 1.23
N CYS A 8 -4.82 5.11 0.77
CA CYS A 8 -3.60 5.17 1.55
C CYS A 8 -3.84 6.02 2.81
N ARG A 9 -3.78 5.43 4.00
CA ARG A 9 -4.01 6.14 5.27
C ARG A 9 -3.01 7.27 5.55
N ARG A 10 -1.83 7.24 4.91
CA ARG A 10 -0.75 8.22 5.14
C ARG A 10 -0.95 9.52 4.36
N CYS A 11 -1.32 9.44 3.08
CA CYS A 11 -1.45 10.62 2.20
C CYS A 11 -2.87 10.81 1.63
N GLY A 12 -3.79 9.88 1.87
CA GLY A 12 -5.16 9.92 1.39
C GLY A 12 -5.34 9.59 -0.09
N LEU A 13 -4.32 9.06 -0.77
CA LEU A 13 -4.40 8.68 -2.18
C LEU A 13 -5.25 7.43 -2.37
N GLN A 14 -6.21 7.49 -3.30
CA GLN A 14 -7.03 6.34 -3.67
C GLN A 14 -6.27 5.43 -4.65
N LEU A 15 -6.24 4.15 -4.33
CA LEU A 15 -5.54 3.09 -5.04
C LEU A 15 -6.55 2.02 -5.42
N SER A 16 -6.53 1.57 -6.67
CA SER A 16 -7.42 0.53 -7.17
C SER A 16 -6.61 -0.65 -7.69
N MET A 17 -6.75 -1.80 -7.05
CA MET A 17 -6.20 -3.04 -7.55
C MET A 17 -7.19 -3.68 -8.51
N ARG A 18 -6.78 -3.86 -9.76
CA ARG A 18 -7.55 -4.50 -10.82
C ARG A 18 -6.92 -5.84 -11.15
N THR A 19 -7.70 -6.92 -11.19
CA THR A 19 -7.20 -8.21 -11.69
C THR A 19 -7.36 -8.23 -13.20
N GLY A 20 -6.24 -8.04 -13.92
CA GLY A 20 -6.19 -8.15 -15.37
C GLY A 20 -5.85 -9.58 -15.85
N PRO A 21 -5.90 -9.83 -17.17
CA PRO A 21 -5.59 -11.15 -17.75
C PRO A 21 -4.13 -11.59 -17.49
N THR A 22 -3.22 -10.63 -17.28
CA THR A 22 -1.80 -10.87 -16.98
C THR A 22 -1.49 -10.90 -15.47
N GLY A 23 -2.50 -10.72 -14.61
CA GLY A 23 -2.35 -10.68 -13.16
C GLY A 23 -2.85 -9.38 -12.50
N PRO A 24 -2.63 -9.20 -11.19
CA PRO A 24 -3.05 -8.02 -10.46
C PRO A 24 -2.24 -6.78 -10.90
N ALA A 25 -2.95 -5.73 -11.30
CA ALA A 25 -2.39 -4.44 -11.68
C ALA A 25 -2.86 -3.34 -10.72
N LEU A 26 -1.94 -2.49 -10.29
CA LEU A 26 -2.24 -1.34 -9.45
C LEU A 26 -2.56 -0.11 -10.32
N ALA A 27 -3.81 0.35 -10.27
CA ALA A 27 -4.26 1.59 -10.87
C ALA A 27 -4.30 2.71 -9.82
N TYR A 28 -3.70 3.86 -10.14
CA TYR A 28 -3.65 5.03 -9.28
C TYR A 28 -3.46 6.30 -10.10
N ASP A 29 -3.87 7.44 -9.57
CA ASP A 29 -3.63 8.72 -10.23
C ASP A 29 -2.19 9.18 -9.96
N MET A 30 -1.36 9.19 -11.02
CA MET A 30 0.05 9.56 -10.91
C MET A 30 0.25 11.02 -10.50
N SER A 31 -0.64 11.92 -10.90
CA SER A 31 -0.54 13.35 -10.60
C SER A 31 -0.83 13.60 -9.13
N GLU A 32 -1.88 13.00 -8.59
CA GLU A 32 -2.23 12.99 -7.16
C GLU A 32 -1.12 12.32 -6.33
N TRP A 33 -0.56 11.20 -6.80
CA TRP A 33 0.55 10.55 -6.12
C TRP A 33 1.78 11.47 -6.03
N LYS A 34 2.14 12.15 -7.13
CA LYS A 34 3.24 13.13 -7.14
C LYS A 34 2.99 14.33 -6.23
N ARG A 35 1.74 14.81 -6.13
CA ARG A 35 1.36 15.94 -5.28
C ARG A 35 1.31 15.57 -3.80
N ARG A 36 0.74 14.42 -3.46
CA ARG A 36 0.36 14.08 -2.06
C ARG A 36 1.27 13.08 -1.38
N CYS A 37 1.85 12.12 -2.11
CA CYS A 37 2.57 10.99 -1.52
C CYS A 37 4.06 10.93 -1.90
N LYS A 38 4.51 11.50 -3.03
CA LYS A 38 5.91 11.49 -3.46
C LYS A 38 6.85 12.15 -2.44
N HIS A 39 6.34 13.07 -1.63
CA HIS A 39 7.07 13.73 -0.56
C HIS A 39 7.47 12.81 0.61
N LEU A 40 6.85 11.63 0.73
CA LEU A 40 7.06 10.72 1.86
C LEU A 40 8.15 9.65 1.62
N GLU A 41 9.16 9.95 0.79
CA GLU A 41 10.31 9.08 0.48
C GLU A 41 10.01 7.76 -0.25
N ARG A 42 8.77 7.54 -0.68
CA ARG A 42 8.33 6.28 -1.29
C ARG A 42 8.56 6.25 -2.78
N ARG A 43 9.27 5.22 -3.24
CA ARG A 43 9.48 4.96 -4.67
C ARG A 43 8.22 4.49 -5.41
N SER A 44 7.20 3.99 -4.69
CA SER A 44 5.99 3.45 -5.31
C SER A 44 4.75 3.54 -4.40
N PRO A 45 3.54 3.81 -4.97
CA PRO A 45 2.28 3.77 -4.22
C PRO A 45 1.89 2.36 -3.77
N ALA A 46 2.53 1.30 -4.30
CA ALA A 46 2.30 -0.07 -3.84
C ALA A 46 2.62 -0.24 -2.34
N LEU A 47 3.56 0.55 -1.80
CA LEU A 47 3.90 0.54 -0.38
C LEU A 47 2.74 0.97 0.53
N CYS A 48 1.84 1.84 0.04
CA CYS A 48 0.62 2.18 0.78
C CYS A 48 -0.33 1.00 0.96
N ILE A 49 -0.27 0.01 0.07
CA ILE A 49 -1.08 -1.22 0.19
C ILE A 49 -0.36 -2.21 1.09
N ALA A 50 0.95 -2.39 0.91
CA ALA A 50 1.75 -3.29 1.74
C ALA A 50 1.64 -2.95 3.24
N GLU A 51 1.71 -1.66 3.60
CA GLU A 51 1.53 -1.24 5.00
C GLU A 51 0.11 -1.43 5.54
N GLN A 52 -0.91 -1.33 4.71
CA GLN A 52 -2.28 -1.62 5.13
C GLN A 52 -2.51 -3.12 5.33
N SER A 53 -1.77 -3.95 4.58
CA SER A 53 -1.82 -5.41 4.69
C SER A 53 -0.97 -5.96 5.82
N SER A 54 -0.16 -5.13 6.50
CA SER A 54 0.49 -5.49 7.75
C SER A 54 -0.53 -5.32 8.87
N PRO A 55 -1.22 -6.37 9.38
CA PRO A 55 -1.63 -6.31 10.76
C PRO A 55 -0.33 -6.09 11.55
N ASP A 56 -0.35 -5.15 12.48
CA ASP A 56 0.70 -4.96 13.46
C ASP A 56 1.18 -6.34 13.96
N ARG A 57 2.30 -6.82 13.41
CA ARG A 57 2.98 -8.01 13.91
C ARG A 57 4.05 -7.56 14.90
N SER A 58 3.73 -6.54 15.69
CA SER A 58 4.29 -6.34 17.03
C SER A 58 3.51 -7.17 18.04
N ALA A 59 3.03 -8.36 17.67
CA ALA A 59 2.70 -9.40 18.63
C ALA A 59 4.00 -10.13 19.00
N ASN A 60 4.72 -9.54 19.97
CA ASN A 60 5.45 -10.23 21.03
C ASN A 60 6.28 -11.47 20.65
N ILE A 61 7.59 -11.29 20.39
CA ILE A 61 8.59 -12.30 20.76
C ILE A 61 9.71 -11.63 21.56
N THR A 62 9.62 -11.79 22.87
CA THR A 62 10.71 -11.53 23.82
C THR A 62 11.93 -12.39 23.44
N PRO A 63 13.16 -11.85 23.37
CA PRO A 63 14.34 -12.68 23.22
C PRO A 63 14.58 -13.41 24.55
N LYS A 64 14.34 -14.72 24.62
CA LYS A 64 14.91 -15.53 25.69
C LYS A 64 16.31 -15.94 25.24
N GLY A 65 17.31 -15.16 25.67
CA GLY A 65 18.68 -15.65 25.73
C GLY A 65 18.78 -16.68 26.84
N GLU A 66 19.42 -17.81 26.56
CA GLU A 66 20.49 -18.42 27.37
C GLU A 66 21.10 -19.59 26.57
#